data_AF-A0A0H2V640-F1
#
_entry.id   AF-A0A0H2V640-F1
#
_cell.length_a   1.000
_cell.length_b   1.000
_cell.length_c   1.000
_cell.angle_alpha   90.00
_cell.angle_beta   90.00
_cell.angle_gamma   90.00
#
_symmetry.space_group_name_H-M   'P 1'
#
loop_
_entity.id
_entity.type
_entity.pdbx_description
1 polymer ?
#
loop_
_entity_poly.entity_id
_entity_poly.type
_entity_poly.pdbx_seq_one_letter_code
_entity_poly.pdbx_strand_id
1 'polypeptide(L)'
;MVLSDCYSWDNEQSGHARLGDPRRTRRLVSLTSSLAQHAGLSIVKSSQSTAQVEGAYRLIRNPSVSPQAIAEAGFTATVRACEAHPLLLALEDTTTINFSHSTASDDQGNTTTNPKTRGLLAHSVLMYAPDSALPVGLNRPGNPGD
;
A
#
# COMPACT_ATOMS: atom_id res chain seq x y z
N MET A 1 -5.94 11.48 -13.12
CA MET A 1 -4.61 11.91 -12.63
C MET A 1 -3.57 11.11 -13.39
N VAL A 2 -2.89 11.71 -14.37
CA VAL A 2 -1.68 11.11 -14.94
C VAL A 2 -0.57 11.51 -13.98
N LEU A 3 0.02 10.56 -13.26
CA LEU A 3 1.18 10.82 -12.41
C LEU A 3 2.36 11.09 -13.34
N SER A 4 2.56 12.36 -13.72
CA SER A 4 3.61 12.78 -14.66
C SER A 4 5.01 12.36 -14.19
N ASP A 5 5.18 12.18 -12.88
CA ASP A 5 6.33 11.54 -12.26
C ASP A 5 5.90 10.64 -11.08
N CYS A 6 5.81 9.33 -11.33
CA CYS A 6 5.50 8.35 -10.30
C CYS A 6 6.60 8.21 -9.24
N TYR A 7 7.85 8.57 -9.55
CA TYR A 7 8.93 8.51 -8.57
C TYR A 7 8.78 9.63 -7.54
N SER A 8 8.57 10.87 -7.99
CA SER A 8 8.33 12.00 -7.08
C SER A 8 7.07 11.78 -6.25
N TRP A 9 5.97 11.34 -6.87
CA TRP A 9 4.75 10.96 -6.15
C TRP A 9 5.03 9.93 -5.06
N ASP A 10 5.71 8.82 -5.39
CA ASP A 10 5.91 7.76 -4.41
C ASP A 10 6.92 8.16 -3.32
N ASN A 11 7.89 9.02 -3.65
CA ASN A 11 8.80 9.57 -2.67
C ASN A 11 8.04 10.42 -1.63
N GLU A 12 6.98 11.13 -2.01
CA GLU A 12 6.09 11.82 -1.06
C GLU A 12 5.25 10.86 -0.22
N GLN A 13 4.83 9.72 -0.78
CA GLN A 13 4.02 8.71 -0.08
C GLN A 13 4.84 7.85 0.90
N SER A 14 6.01 7.39 0.46
CA SER A 14 6.76 6.29 1.08
C SER A 14 8.21 6.65 1.41
N GLY A 15 8.72 7.80 0.96
CA GLY A 15 10.12 8.21 1.15
C GLY A 15 10.53 8.42 2.62
N HIS A 16 9.55 8.66 3.50
CA HIS A 16 9.74 8.77 4.95
C HIS A 16 9.47 7.45 5.71
N ALA A 17 9.28 6.32 5.01
CA ALA A 17 9.08 5.03 5.66
C ALA A 17 10.30 4.62 6.51
N ARG A 18 10.05 4.27 7.77
CA ARG A 18 11.08 3.90 8.75
C ARG A 18 11.37 2.41 8.71
N LEU A 19 12.17 1.98 7.72
CA LEU A 19 12.49 0.56 7.48
C LEU A 19 13.81 0.09 8.10
N GLY A 20 14.42 0.89 8.98
CA GLY A 20 15.67 0.59 9.68
C GLY A 20 16.96 0.67 8.83
N ASP A 21 16.84 0.84 7.51
CA ASP A 21 17.97 1.08 6.61
C ASP A 21 17.51 1.96 5.44
N PRO A 22 18.15 3.12 5.17
CA PRO A 22 17.79 4.00 4.07
C PRO A 22 17.75 3.33 2.69
N ARG A 23 18.55 2.26 2.49
CA ARG A 23 18.55 1.46 1.26
C ARG A 23 17.24 0.71 1.06
N ARG A 24 16.56 0.30 2.14
CA ARG A 24 15.24 -0.35 2.07
C ARG A 24 14.18 0.67 1.67
N THR A 25 14.19 1.86 2.25
CA THR A 25 13.25 2.94 1.90
C THR A 25 13.44 3.39 0.46
N ARG A 26 14.68 3.60 0.00
CA ARG A 26 14.94 3.91 -1.41
C ARG A 26 14.46 2.81 -2.37
N ARG A 27 14.60 1.54 -1.97
CA ARG A 27 14.14 0.40 -2.76
C ARG A 27 12.62 0.26 -2.75
N LEU A 28 11.95 0.57 -1.65
CA LEU A 28 10.50 0.68 -1.57
C LEU A 28 10.04 1.70 -2.62
N VAL A 29 10.58 2.93 -2.57
CA VAL A 29 10.19 4.01 -3.48
C VAL A 29 10.39 3.63 -4.95
N SER A 30 11.54 3.03 -5.28
CA SER A 30 11.81 2.56 -6.63
C SER A 30 10.87 1.44 -7.08
N LEU A 31 10.43 0.55 -6.19
CA LEU A 31 9.52 -0.54 -6.53
C LEU A 31 8.09 -0.03 -6.75
N THR A 32 7.57 0.72 -5.79
CA THR A 32 6.19 1.21 -5.80
C THR A 32 5.95 2.24 -6.91
N SER A 33 6.91 3.13 -7.18
CA SER A 33 6.86 3.99 -8.37
C SER A 33 6.77 3.20 -9.67
N SER A 34 7.57 2.13 -9.80
CA SER A 34 7.55 1.26 -11.00
C SER A 34 6.23 0.49 -11.13
N LEU A 35 5.67 0.02 -10.01
CA LEU A 35 4.35 -0.63 -9.98
C LEU A 35 3.23 0.35 -10.31
N ALA A 36 3.30 1.61 -9.86
CA ALA A 36 2.33 2.66 -10.18
C ALA A 36 2.35 3.02 -11.68
N GLN A 37 3.53 3.13 -12.29
CA GLN A 37 3.68 3.33 -13.74
C GLN A 37 3.09 2.18 -14.57
N HIS A 38 3.12 0.97 -14.02
CA HIS A 38 2.72 -0.27 -14.70
C HIS A 38 1.57 -0.96 -13.96
N ALA A 39 0.57 -0.18 -13.55
CA ALA A 39 -0.54 -0.66 -12.74
C ALA A 39 -1.21 -1.91 -13.36
N GLY A 40 -1.40 -2.95 -12.54
CA GLY A 40 -1.98 -4.23 -12.96
C GLY A 40 -1.01 -5.23 -13.60
N LEU A 41 0.25 -4.86 -13.85
CA LEU A 41 1.27 -5.80 -14.32
C LEU A 41 1.99 -6.50 -13.16
N SER A 42 2.62 -7.64 -13.45
CA SER A 42 3.42 -8.38 -12.46
C SER A 42 4.74 -7.67 -12.17
N ILE A 43 5.35 -7.94 -10.99
CA ILE A 43 6.67 -7.39 -10.61
C ILE A 43 7.71 -7.54 -11.74
N VAL A 44 7.71 -8.68 -12.41
CA VAL A 44 8.62 -8.95 -13.53
C VAL A 44 8.36 -8.02 -14.71
N LYS A 45 7.09 -7.83 -15.10
CA LYS A 45 6.70 -6.96 -16.21
C LYS A 45 6.82 -5.47 -15.87
N SER A 46 6.70 -5.11 -14.59
CA SER A 46 6.86 -3.75 -14.10
C SER A 46 8.32 -3.40 -13.80
N SER A 47 9.28 -4.29 -14.05
CA SER A 47 10.72 -4.06 -13.83
C SER A 47 11.46 -3.94 -15.17
N GLN A 48 12.46 -3.07 -15.22
CA GLN A 48 13.28 -2.83 -16.42
C GLN A 48 14.55 -3.69 -16.48
N SER A 49 14.89 -4.41 -15.40
CA SER A 49 16.08 -5.28 -15.37
C SER A 49 15.95 -6.42 -14.35
N THR A 50 16.72 -7.49 -14.55
CA THR A 50 16.80 -8.62 -13.62
C THR A 50 17.23 -8.20 -12.20
N ALA A 51 18.10 -7.18 -12.09
CA ALA A 51 18.52 -6.64 -10.81
C ALA A 51 17.36 -5.95 -10.05
N GLN A 52 16.47 -5.27 -10.77
CA GLN A 52 15.25 -4.69 -10.18
C GLN A 52 14.27 -5.79 -9.75
N VAL A 53 14.05 -6.81 -10.58
CA VAL A 53 13.20 -7.97 -10.25
C VAL A 53 13.67 -8.64 -8.95
N GLU A 54 14.95 -9.04 -8.90
CA GLU A 54 15.49 -9.70 -7.71
C GLU A 54 15.46 -8.77 -6.50
N GLY A 55 15.70 -7.48 -6.72
CA GLY A 55 15.55 -6.44 -5.72
C GLY A 55 14.16 -6.35 -5.10
N ALA A 56 13.13 -6.35 -5.94
CA ALA A 56 11.73 -6.28 -5.53
C ALA A 56 11.35 -7.49 -4.68
N TYR A 57 11.63 -8.70 -5.17
CA TYR A 57 11.34 -9.91 -4.42
C TYR A 57 12.13 -10.00 -3.12
N ARG A 58 13.39 -9.53 -3.08
CA ARG A 58 14.17 -9.44 -1.83
C ARG A 58 13.58 -8.47 -0.83
N LEU A 59 13.00 -7.35 -1.28
CA LEU A 59 12.35 -6.39 -0.39
C LEU A 59 11.06 -6.98 0.20
N ILE A 60 10.20 -7.55 -0.65
CA ILE A 60 8.89 -8.10 -0.25
C ILE A 60 9.05 -9.23 0.77
N ARG A 61 10.06 -10.10 0.62
CA ARG A 61 10.33 -11.22 1.54
C ARG A 61 11.28 -10.87 2.69
N ASN A 62 11.63 -9.59 2.88
CA ASN A 62 12.62 -9.19 3.89
C ASN A 62 11.98 -9.18 5.29
N PRO A 63 12.41 -10.04 6.24
CA PRO A 63 11.82 -10.07 7.58
C PRO A 63 12.09 -8.80 8.39
N SER A 64 13.07 -7.98 7.98
CA SER A 64 13.36 -6.69 8.61
C SER A 64 12.59 -5.51 8.00
N VAL A 65 11.70 -5.75 7.02
CA VAL A 65 10.80 -4.73 6.47
C VAL A 65 9.42 -4.96 7.06
N SER A 66 8.97 -4.04 7.92
CA SER A 66 7.64 -4.11 8.52
C SER A 66 6.57 -3.58 7.54
N PRO A 67 5.53 -4.37 7.23
CA PRO A 67 4.38 -3.89 6.45
C PRO A 67 3.66 -2.71 7.12
N GLN A 68 3.58 -2.70 8.46
CA GLN A 68 2.98 -1.61 9.24
C GLN A 68 3.76 -0.30 9.06
N ALA A 69 5.09 -0.36 9.04
CA ALA A 69 5.92 0.83 8.79
C ALA A 69 5.75 1.38 7.36
N ILE A 70 5.40 0.54 6.38
CA ILE A 70 5.03 0.97 5.02
C ILE A 70 3.66 1.66 5.04
N ALA A 71 2.66 1.02 5.66
CA ALA A 71 1.31 1.57 5.78
C ALA A 71 1.32 2.93 6.50
N GLU A 72 2.05 3.04 7.61
CA GLU A 72 2.17 4.28 8.39
C GLU A 72 2.78 5.43 7.58
N ALA A 73 3.73 5.14 6.68
CA ALA A 73 4.28 6.14 5.79
C ALA A 73 3.19 6.70 4.86
N GLY A 74 2.42 5.82 4.22
CA GLY A 74 1.28 6.21 3.38
C GLY A 74 0.21 6.99 4.16
N PHE A 75 -0.14 6.54 5.37
CA PHE A 75 -1.09 7.24 6.23
C PHE A 75 -0.60 8.65 6.61
N THR A 76 0.68 8.79 6.95
CA THR A 76 1.29 10.09 7.22
C THR A 76 1.22 11.02 6.00
N ALA A 77 1.39 10.48 4.78
CA ALA A 77 1.25 11.26 3.55
C ALA A 77 -0.20 11.70 3.33
N THR A 78 -1.18 10.83 3.56
CA THR A 78 -2.60 11.17 3.52
C THR A 78 -2.94 12.26 4.53
N VAL A 79 -2.48 12.15 5.78
CA VAL A 79 -2.73 13.17 6.83
C VAL A 79 -2.22 14.55 6.40
N ARG A 80 -1.03 14.63 5.81
CA ARG A 80 -0.49 15.90 5.26
C ARG A 80 -1.35 16.43 4.12
N ALA A 81 -1.77 15.55 3.20
CA ALA A 81 -2.62 15.95 2.08
C ALA A 81 -4.01 16.44 2.54
N CYS A 82 -4.53 15.86 3.63
CA CYS A 82 -5.79 16.26 4.26
C CYS A 82 -5.76 17.71 4.78
N GLU A 83 -4.61 18.26 5.17
CA GLU A 83 -4.49 19.65 5.67
C GLU A 83 -4.93 20.72 4.66
N ALA A 84 -4.91 20.38 3.36
CA ALA A 84 -5.35 21.27 2.29
C ALA A 84 -6.88 21.40 2.17
N HIS A 85 -7.66 20.58 2.90
CA HIS A 85 -9.10 20.48 2.74
C HIS A 85 -9.83 20.86 4.04
N PRO A 86 -10.77 21.82 4.00
CA PRO A 86 -11.50 22.27 5.20
C PRO A 86 -12.52 21.24 5.70
N LEU A 87 -13.03 20.40 4.80
CA LEU A 87 -13.98 19.34 5.10
C LEU A 87 -13.48 18.03 4.49
N LEU A 88 -13.54 16.96 5.28
CA LEU A 88 -13.16 15.61 4.89
C LEU A 88 -14.23 14.62 5.37
N LEU A 89 -14.45 13.59 4.57
CA LEU A 89 -15.23 12.41 4.94
C LEU A 89 -14.26 11.23 5.11
N ALA A 90 -14.40 10.53 6.23
CA ALA A 90 -13.71 9.25 6.47
C ALA A 90 -14.66 8.12 6.06
N LEU A 91 -14.44 7.55 4.88
CA LEU A 91 -15.26 6.45 4.36
C LEU A 91 -14.67 5.13 4.84
N GLU A 92 -15.41 4.39 5.65
CA GLU A 92 -14.97 3.14 6.27
C GLU A 92 -15.77 1.96 5.70
N ASP A 93 -15.06 0.92 5.27
CA ASP A 93 -15.66 -0.34 4.82
C ASP A 93 -14.70 -1.51 5.02
N THR A 94 -15.22 -2.72 4.96
CA THR A 94 -14.45 -3.96 5.07
C THR A 94 -14.60 -4.80 3.81
N THR A 95 -13.47 -5.16 3.20
CA THR A 95 -13.43 -6.07 2.05
C THR A 95 -12.62 -7.34 2.36
N THR A 96 -12.63 -8.29 1.43
CA THR A 96 -11.87 -9.54 1.52
C THR A 96 -10.75 -9.56 0.47
N ILE A 97 -9.56 -9.98 0.87
CA ILE A 97 -8.45 -10.30 -0.03
C ILE A 97 -8.34 -11.82 -0.08
N ASN A 98 -8.78 -12.42 -1.18
CA ASN A 98 -8.94 -13.87 -1.32
C ASN A 98 -7.87 -14.49 -2.21
N PHE A 99 -7.37 -15.65 -1.77
CA PHE A 99 -6.42 -16.48 -2.49
C PHE A 99 -6.94 -17.92 -2.58
N SER A 100 -6.76 -18.55 -3.74
CA SER A 100 -7.15 -19.96 -3.98
C SER A 100 -5.97 -20.89 -4.24
N HIS A 101 -4.74 -20.38 -4.11
CA HIS A 101 -3.52 -21.15 -4.29
C HIS A 101 -2.99 -21.63 -2.94
N SER A 102 -2.30 -22.78 -2.91
CA SER A 102 -1.95 -23.48 -1.68
C SER A 102 -0.74 -22.94 -0.92
N THR A 103 0.08 -22.05 -1.51
CA THR A 103 1.41 -21.74 -0.94
C THR A 103 1.37 -20.92 0.35
N ALA A 104 0.25 -20.28 0.67
CA ALA A 104 0.07 -19.51 1.89
C ALA A 104 -1.26 -19.86 2.57
N SER A 105 -1.80 -21.08 2.32
CA SER A 105 -3.09 -21.48 2.89
C SER A 105 -3.05 -21.44 4.41
N ASP A 106 -1.96 -21.86 5.03
CA ASP A 106 -1.89 -22.09 6.48
C ASP A 106 -1.81 -20.78 7.28
N ASP A 107 -1.30 -19.71 6.65
CA ASP A 107 -1.14 -18.38 7.25
C ASP A 107 -2.37 -17.46 7.04
N GLN A 108 -3.44 -17.97 6.43
CA GLN A 108 -4.63 -17.20 6.06
C GLN A 108 -5.87 -17.63 6.84
N GLY A 109 -6.87 -16.75 6.93
CA GLY A 109 -8.16 -17.01 7.57
C GLY A 109 -9.23 -17.51 6.60
N ASN A 110 -10.38 -17.91 7.14
CA ASN A 110 -11.55 -18.24 6.31
C ASN A 110 -12.33 -16.96 6.01
N THR A 111 -12.46 -16.62 4.74
CA THR A 111 -13.21 -15.46 4.25
C THR A 111 -14.49 -15.85 3.51
N THR A 112 -14.61 -17.12 3.15
CA THR A 112 -15.77 -17.69 2.44
C THR A 112 -16.09 -19.07 3.02
N THR A 113 -17.20 -19.67 2.60
CA THR A 113 -17.55 -21.06 2.93
C THR A 113 -16.79 -22.10 2.09
N ASN A 114 -16.07 -21.67 1.03
CA ASN A 114 -15.27 -22.57 0.22
C ASN A 114 -13.91 -22.84 0.89
N PRO A 115 -13.60 -24.09 1.29
CA PRO A 115 -12.35 -24.39 1.99
C PRO A 115 -11.09 -24.19 1.14
N LYS A 116 -11.23 -24.12 -0.20
CA LYS A 116 -10.11 -23.84 -1.11
C LYS A 116 -9.80 -22.35 -1.24
N THR A 117 -10.64 -21.47 -0.70
CA THR A 117 -10.44 -20.02 -0.75
C THR A 117 -10.23 -19.51 0.67
N ARG A 118 -9.02 -19.02 0.92
CA ARG A 118 -8.63 -18.41 2.20
C ARG A 118 -8.16 -16.98 1.94
N GLY A 119 -8.08 -16.18 2.98
CA GLY A 119 -7.76 -14.78 2.78
C GLY A 119 -7.67 -13.96 4.05
N LEU A 120 -7.75 -12.64 3.85
CA LEU A 120 -7.68 -11.63 4.89
C LEU A 120 -8.92 -10.73 4.80
N LEU A 121 -9.41 -10.27 5.95
CA LEU A 121 -10.31 -9.13 6.02
C LEU A 121 -9.46 -7.86 6.01
N ALA A 122 -9.73 -6.98 5.05
CA ALA A 122 -9.10 -5.67 4.94
C ALA A 122 -10.13 -4.62 5.31
N HIS A 123 -10.01 -4.11 6.53
CA HIS A 123 -10.80 -2.99 7.01
C HIS A 123 -10.01 -1.69 6.79
N SER A 124 -10.58 -0.75 6.06
CA SER A 124 -9.86 0.44 5.57
C SER A 124 -10.68 1.71 5.67
N VAL A 125 -10.00 2.83 5.89
CA VAL A 125 -10.59 4.17 5.83
C VAL A 125 -10.01 4.92 4.62
N LEU A 126 -10.88 5.43 3.75
CA LEU A 126 -10.53 6.31 2.65
C LEU A 126 -10.94 7.75 2.99
N MET A 127 -9.98 8.66 3.01
CA MET A 127 -10.23 10.08 3.17
C MET A 127 -10.71 10.69 1.85
N TYR A 128 -11.85 11.38 1.88
CA TYR A 128 -12.48 11.99 0.71
C TYR A 128 -12.79 13.46 0.96
N ALA A 129 -12.38 14.33 0.04
CA ALA A 129 -12.66 15.76 0.09
C ALA A 129 -13.89 16.07 -0.78
N PRO A 130 -15.08 16.29 -0.20
CA PRO A 130 -16.33 16.45 -0.95
C PRO A 130 -16.36 17.70 -1.80
N ASP A 131 -15.78 18.81 -1.34
CA ASP A 131 -15.81 20.10 -2.04
C ASP A 131 -15.05 20.05 -3.37
N SER A 132 -13.95 19.28 -3.43
CA SER A 132 -13.17 19.05 -4.64
C SER A 132 -13.54 17.75 -5.36
N ALA A 133 -14.44 16.94 -4.80
CA ALA A 133 -14.79 15.61 -5.27
C ALA A 133 -13.58 14.69 -5.53
N LEU A 134 -12.60 14.68 -4.60
CA LEU A 134 -11.35 13.94 -4.75
C LEU A 134 -11.11 12.95 -3.61
N PRO A 135 -10.69 11.70 -3.91
CA PRO A 135 -10.09 10.85 -2.89
C PRO A 135 -8.71 11.42 -2.52
N VAL A 136 -8.45 11.59 -1.23
CA VAL A 136 -7.19 12.15 -0.71
C VAL A 136 -6.18 11.04 -0.46
N GLY A 137 -6.60 9.93 0.17
CA GLY A 137 -5.72 8.80 0.45
C GLY A 137 -6.27 7.86 1.52
N LEU A 138 -5.57 6.76 1.75
CA LEU A 138 -5.92 5.80 2.81
C LEU A 138 -5.45 6.29 4.17
N ASN A 139 -6.20 5.98 5.21
CA ASN A 139 -5.85 6.25 6.60
C ASN A 139 -6.04 4.99 7.46
N ARG A 140 -5.46 5.01 8.66
CA ARG A 140 -5.69 3.98 9.66
C ARG A 140 -7.17 3.99 10.10
N PRO A 141 -7.77 2.82 10.39
CA PRO A 141 -9.02 2.78 11.14
C PRO A 141 -8.81 3.46 12.49
N GLY A 142 -9.78 4.26 12.92
CA GLY A 142 -9.76 4.82 14.27
C GLY A 142 -9.92 3.69 15.29
N ASN A 143 -9.12 3.70 16.37
CA ASN A 143 -9.53 2.97 17.55
C ASN A 143 -10.67 3.75 18.22
N PRO A 144 -11.72 3.10 18.73
CA PRO A 144 -12.69 3.78 19.58
C PRO A 144 -11.96 4.24 20.85
N GLY A 145 -11.53 5.50 20.89
CA GLY A 145 -10.77 6.10 21.99
C GLY A 145 -9.73 7.15 21.61
N ASP A 146 -9.40 7.31 20.32
CA ASP A 146 -8.57 8.42 19.81
C ASP A 146 -9.43 9.65 19.40
#